data_AF-A0A5C5UAW8-F1
#
_entry.id   AF-A0A5C5UAW8-F1
#
_cell.length_a   1.000
_cell.length_b   1.000
_cell.length_c   1.000
_cell.angle_alpha   90.00
_cell.angle_beta   90.00
_cell.angle_gamma   90.00
#
_symmetry.space_group_name_H-M   'P 1'
#
loop_
_entity.id
_entity.type
_entity.pdbx_description
1 polymer ?
#
loop_
_entity_poly.entity_id
_entity_poly.type
_entity_poly.pdbx_seq_one_letter_code
_entity_poly.pdbx_strand_id
1 'polypeptide(L)'
;MITFVLAQAERGGPLGPEFGKASPIGLLIIVLMLVAVLYIGWALTRRIKRMARRRAFAESHGIDVFDQEAIDKAMAAEGLAVDTRKQWF
;
A
#
# COMPACT_ATOMS: atom_id res chain seq x y z
N MET A 1 -28.01 36.71 -1.66
CA MET A 1 -28.46 35.74 -0.65
C MET A 1 -27.92 34.38 -1.06
N ILE A 2 -26.92 33.86 -0.36
CA ILE A 2 -26.24 32.60 -0.71
C ILE A 2 -26.88 31.49 0.11
N THR A 3 -27.57 30.56 -0.55
CA THR A 3 -28.23 29.41 0.11
C THR A 3 -27.21 28.29 0.27
N PHE A 4 -26.73 28.07 1.48
CA PHE A 4 -25.95 26.87 1.81
C PHE A 4 -26.91 25.68 1.89
N VAL A 5 -26.77 24.73 0.95
CA VAL A 5 -27.40 23.40 1.08
C VAL A 5 -26.39 22.47 1.73
N LEU A 6 -26.38 22.43 3.06
CA LEU A 6 -25.78 21.31 3.78
C LEU A 6 -26.74 20.14 3.67
N ALA A 7 -26.27 19.07 3.03
CA ALA A 7 -26.81 17.72 3.03
C ALA A 7 -28.10 17.55 3.86
N GLN A 8 -29.26 17.57 3.18
CA GLN A 8 -30.45 16.95 3.74
C GLN A 8 -30.21 15.45 3.78
N ALA A 9 -29.55 14.98 4.85
CA ALA A 9 -29.78 13.61 5.31
C ALA A 9 -31.29 13.48 5.52
N GLU A 10 -31.90 12.47 4.89
CA GLU A 10 -33.30 12.14 5.11
C GLU A 10 -33.62 12.20 6.60
N ARG A 11 -34.63 13.01 6.94
CA ARG A 11 -35.13 13.13 8.30
C ARG A 11 -35.61 11.75 8.72
N GLY A 12 -34.91 11.18 9.70
CA GLY A 12 -35.00 9.78 10.09
C GLY A 12 -36.41 9.21 10.11
N GLY A 13 -36.60 8.14 9.35
CA GLY A 13 -37.46 7.05 9.82
C GLY A 13 -36.86 6.51 11.12
N PRO A 14 -37.67 5.95 12.04
CA PRO A 14 -37.16 5.48 13.31
C PRO A 14 -36.04 4.49 13.03
N LEU A 15 -34.79 4.86 13.34
CA LEU A 15 -33.67 3.94 13.37
C LEU A 15 -33.98 3.00 14.53
N GLY A 16 -34.79 1.99 14.25
CA GLY A 16 -35.19 1.00 15.23
C GLY A 16 -33.97 0.23 15.74
N PRO A 17 -34.12 -0.55 16.82
CA PRO A 17 -33.05 -1.39 17.41
C PRO A 17 -32.33 -2.35 16.43
N GLU A 18 -32.78 -2.39 15.17
CA GLU A 18 -32.32 -3.22 14.07
C GLU A 18 -31.28 -2.54 13.16
N PHE A 19 -31.04 -1.22 13.30
CA PHE A 19 -30.20 -0.46 12.36
C PHE A 19 -28.68 -0.73 12.43
N GLY A 20 -28.23 -1.60 13.33
CA GLY A 20 -26.88 -2.19 13.32
C GLY A 20 -26.87 -3.70 13.07
N LYS A 21 -28.05 -4.36 13.12
CA LYS A 21 -28.21 -5.81 12.89
C LYS A 21 -28.56 -6.13 11.44
N ALA A 22 -29.13 -5.17 10.70
CA ALA A 22 -29.66 -5.37 9.35
C ALA A 22 -28.61 -5.33 8.22
N SER A 23 -27.36 -4.93 8.46
CA SER A 23 -26.29 -5.08 7.46
C SER A 23 -25.01 -5.69 8.04
N PRO A 24 -25.02 -6.99 8.37
CA PRO A 24 -23.79 -7.73 8.68
C PRO A 24 -22.76 -7.63 7.54
N ILE A 25 -23.25 -7.53 6.31
CA ILE A 25 -22.43 -7.47 5.10
C ILE A 25 -21.68 -6.14 4.98
N GLY A 26 -22.31 -5.01 5.35
CA GLY A 26 -21.67 -3.70 5.27
C GLY A 26 -20.43 -3.59 6.16
N LEU A 27 -20.50 -4.11 7.39
CA LEU A 27 -19.36 -4.17 8.29
C LEU A 27 -18.22 -5.04 7.75
N LEU A 28 -18.54 -6.20 7.16
CA LEU A 28 -17.54 -7.08 6.54
C LEU A 28 -16.83 -6.39 5.38
N ILE A 29 -17.56 -5.65 4.53
CA ILE A 29 -16.98 -4.89 3.42
C ILE A 29 -16.02 -3.81 3.95
N ILE A 30 -16.42 -3.06 4.97
CA ILE A 30 -15.58 -2.01 5.57
C ILE A 30 -14.29 -2.63 6.14
N VAL A 31 -14.40 -3.73 6.87
CA VAL A 31 -13.24 -4.44 7.43
C VAL A 31 -12.31 -4.94 6.32
N LEU A 32 -12.88 -5.56 5.26
CA LEU A 32 -12.11 -6.05 4.13
C LEU A 32 -11.40 -4.90 3.39
N MET A 33 -12.08 -3.77 3.21
CA MET A 33 -11.49 -2.59 2.60
C MET A 33 -10.35 -2.01 3.46
N LEU A 34 -10.53 -1.98 4.77
CA LEU A 34 -9.49 -1.54 5.70
C LEU A 34 -8.26 -2.47 5.62
N VAL A 35 -8.47 -3.78 5.59
CA VAL A 35 -7.39 -4.76 5.39
C VAL A 35 -6.70 -4.54 4.05
N ALA A 36 -7.46 -4.30 2.96
CA ALA A 36 -6.89 -4.04 1.65
C ALA A 36 -6.00 -2.78 1.64
N VAL A 37 -6.46 -1.68 2.24
CA VAL A 37 -5.68 -0.43 2.33
C VAL A 37 -4.39 -0.65 3.12
N LEU A 38 -4.46 -1.32 4.28
CA LEU A 38 -3.27 -1.63 5.08
C LEU A 38 -2.31 -2.56 4.33
N TYR A 39 -2.84 -3.56 3.65
CA TYR A 39 -2.05 -4.49 2.84
C TYR A 39 -1.32 -3.76 1.72
N ILE A 40 -2.00 -2.88 0.99
CA ILE A 40 -1.38 -2.05 -0.06
C ILE A 40 -0.29 -1.16 0.54
N GLY A 41 -0.57 -0.46 1.65
CA GLY A 41 0.41 0.39 2.32
C GLY A 41 1.67 -0.37 2.75
N TRP A 42 1.49 -1.57 3.33
CA TRP A 42 2.58 -2.47 3.69
C TRP A 42 3.36 -2.98 2.46
N ALA A 43 2.66 -3.42 1.42
CA ALA A 43 3.25 -3.97 0.20
C ALA A 43 4.05 -2.92 -0.56
N LEU A 44 3.52 -1.71 -0.70
CA LEU A 44 4.20 -0.57 -1.33
C LEU A 44 5.44 -0.16 -0.53
N THR A 45 5.30 -0.02 0.78
CA THR A 45 6.43 0.31 1.66
C THR A 45 7.54 -0.73 1.55
N ARG A 46 7.18 -2.02 1.50
CA ARG A 46 8.14 -3.12 1.28
C ARG A 46 8.81 -3.04 -0.10
N ARG A 47 8.09 -2.65 -1.16
CA ARG A 47 8.67 -2.44 -2.51
C ARG A 47 9.62 -1.24 -2.54
N ILE A 48 9.22 -0.11 -1.98
CA ILE A 48 10.03 1.13 -1.91
C ILE A 48 11.34 0.87 -1.16
N LYS A 49 11.28 0.22 0.02
CA LYS A 49 12.48 -0.13 0.79
C LYS A 49 13.47 -1.00 0.02
N ARG A 50 12.99 -1.91 -0.85
CA ARG A 50 13.88 -2.72 -1.71
C ARG A 50 14.60 -1.85 -2.74
N MET A 51 13.87 -0.97 -3.42
CA MET A 51 14.45 -0.07 -4.42
C MET A 51 15.44 0.92 -3.78
N ALA A 52 15.11 1.45 -2.60
CA ALA A 52 15.99 2.36 -1.85
C ALA A 52 17.34 1.69 -1.49
N ARG A 53 17.32 0.41 -1.07
CA ARG A 53 18.56 -0.33 -0.77
C ARG A 53 19.45 -0.50 -2.01
N ARG A 54 18.87 -0.87 -3.16
CA ARG A 54 19.61 -1.01 -4.42
C ARG A 54 20.20 0.33 -4.88
N ARG A 55 19.44 1.42 -4.75
CA ARG A 55 19.91 2.78 -5.06
C ARG A 55 21.07 3.21 -4.17
N ALA A 56 20.95 3.03 -2.86
CA ALA A 56 22.02 3.38 -1.91
C ALA A 56 23.30 2.54 -2.16
N PHE A 57 23.13 1.27 -2.52
CA PHE A 57 24.26 0.42 -2.91
C PHE A 57 24.94 0.93 -4.20
N ALA A 58 24.16 1.25 -5.25
CA ALA A 58 24.71 1.77 -6.50
C ALA A 58 25.47 3.09 -6.30
N GLU A 59 24.92 4.01 -5.50
CA GLU A 59 25.53 5.31 -5.21
C GLU A 59 26.85 5.17 -4.44
N SER A 60 26.92 4.26 -3.46
CA SER A 60 28.16 4.00 -2.71
C SER A 60 29.27 3.35 -3.54
N HIS A 61 28.92 2.62 -4.60
CA HIS A 61 29.87 1.95 -5.48
C HIS A 61 30.11 2.69 -6.80
N GLY A 62 29.49 3.85 -7.00
CA GLY A 62 29.60 4.64 -8.23
C GLY A 62 29.03 3.91 -9.47
N ILE A 63 28.12 2.97 -9.28
CA ILE A 63 27.47 2.20 -10.35
C ILE A 63 26.27 2.99 -10.87
N ASP A 64 26.00 2.92 -12.18
CA ASP A 64 24.76 3.47 -12.74
C ASP A 64 23.54 2.80 -12.08
N VAL A 65 22.67 3.62 -11.50
CA VAL A 65 21.45 3.20 -10.80
C VAL A 65 20.49 2.43 -11.71
N PHE A 66 20.58 2.64 -13.03
CA PHE A 66 19.74 1.97 -14.01
C PHE A 66 20.30 0.63 -14.50
N ASP A 67 21.59 0.35 -14.29
CA ASP A 67 22.22 -0.91 -14.66
C ASP A 67 21.99 -1.98 -13.58
N GLN A 68 20.84 -2.64 -13.68
CA GLN A 68 20.42 -3.66 -12.72
C GLN A 68 21.37 -4.86 -12.68
N GLU A 69 21.99 -5.23 -13.81
CA GLU A 69 22.91 -6.36 -13.85
C GLU A 69 24.22 -6.06 -13.13
N ALA A 70 24.77 -4.85 -13.31
CA ALA A 70 25.98 -4.43 -12.60
C ALA A 70 25.73 -4.36 -11.09
N ILE A 71 24.59 -3.80 -10.67
CA ILE A 71 24.20 -3.73 -9.25
C ILE A 71 24.02 -5.12 -8.66
N ASP A 72 23.30 -6.03 -9.34
CA ASP A 72 23.03 -7.37 -8.83
C ASP A 72 24.32 -8.22 -8.76
N LYS A 73 25.26 -8.06 -9.71
CA LYS A 73 26.59 -8.71 -9.67
C LYS A 73 27.44 -8.19 -8.50
N ALA A 74 27.48 -6.88 -8.29
CA ALA A 74 28.24 -6.26 -7.21
C ALA A 74 27.67 -6.62 -5.82
N MET A 75 26.35 -6.56 -5.64
CA MET A 75 25.70 -7.00 -4.40
C MET A 75 25.95 -8.49 -4.12
N ALA A 76 25.91 -9.34 -5.16
CA ALA A 76 26.18 -10.77 -5.01
C ALA A 76 27.65 -11.06 -4.64
N ALA A 77 28.61 -10.30 -5.19
CA ALA A 77 30.02 -10.41 -4.85
C ALA A 77 30.30 -10.07 -3.38
N GLU A 78 29.54 -9.14 -2.81
CA GLU A 78 29.62 -8.77 -1.39
C GLU A 78 28.80 -9.67 -0.45
N GLY A 79 28.15 -10.71 -0.99
CA GLY A 79 27.30 -11.60 -0.20
C GLY A 79 26.02 -10.95 0.30
N LEU A 80 25.65 -9.78 -0.23
CA LEU A 80 24.37 -9.14 0.06
C LEU A 80 23.27 -9.95 -0.63
N ALA A 81 22.25 -10.36 0.13
CA ALA A 81 21.15 -11.15 -0.39
C ALA A 81 20.35 -10.36 -1.44
N VAL A 82 20.61 -10.63 -2.71
CA VAL A 82 19.76 -10.22 -3.82
C VAL A 82 18.52 -11.13 -3.78
N ASP A 83 17.40 -10.63 -3.25
CA ASP A 83 16.13 -11.38 -3.25
C ASP A 83 15.57 -11.44 -4.69
N THR A 84 16.10 -12.35 -5.49
CA THR A 84 15.70 -12.65 -6.89
C THR A 84 14.34 -13.34 -6.96
N ARG A 85 13.80 -13.86 -5.85
CA ARG A 85 12.55 -14.66 -5.84
C ARG A 85 11.28 -13.85 -6.09
N LYS A 86 11.37 -12.52 -6.21
CA LYS A 86 10.22 -11.61 -6.37
C LYS A 86 10.33 -10.69 -7.58
N GLN A 87 10.84 -11.21 -8.70
CA GLN A 87 10.93 -10.50 -9.98
C GLN A 87 9.65 -10.57 -10.84
N TRP A 88 8.56 -11.17 -10.36
CA TRP A 88 7.28 -11.08 -11.07
C TRP A 88 6.71 -9.66 -10.96
N PHE A 89 6.66 -8.99 -12.13
CA PHE A 89 6.28 -7.60 -12.47
C PHE A 89 7.37 -6.53 -12.40
#